data_AF-A0A2E7BBL8-F1
#
_entry.id   AF-A0A2E7BBL8-F1
#
_cell.length_a   1.000
_cell.length_b   1.000
_cell.length_c   1.000
_cell.angle_alpha   90.00
_cell.angle_beta   90.00
_cell.angle_gamma   90.00
#
_symmetry.space_group_name_H-M   'P 1'
#
loop_
_entity.id
_entity.type
_entity.pdbx_description
1 polymer ?
#
loop_
_entity_poly.entity_id
_entity_poly.type
_entity_poly.pdbx_seq_one_letter_code
_entity_poly.pdbx_strand_id
1 'polypeptide(L)'
;MSESQFYTFITGGVSLMIAAGLLVAWHLWRMREEHQAGIVSALDGVSHELRINLQRFVSELGQVHAIEQAGPDLLLPVRHPQLDGVNASMIRANRNALAVIGNTYQELEARKMALRAALAQGRDPVDSLDDAMDATINGIATLYMWEVHNGARPSEVGRVRSWDVRDWMKGHNFTQQSLPGIHKSLRSDQVRSLGRVLPAVVPSLASTGACSVARCPASVACPQQSCPAWHPQSLLS
;
A
#
# COMPACT_ATOMS: atom_id res chain seq x y z
N MET A 1 36.82 55.86 -24.10
CA MET A 1 36.84 54.81 -23.05
C MET A 1 38.23 54.23 -23.03
N SER A 2 38.91 54.19 -21.88
CA SER A 2 40.28 53.66 -21.82
C SER A 2 40.28 52.13 -21.86
N GLU A 3 41.35 51.52 -22.36
CA GLU A 3 41.52 50.07 -22.46
C GLU A 3 41.32 49.38 -21.09
N SER A 4 41.80 50.02 -20.02
CA SER A 4 41.61 49.57 -18.64
C SER A 4 40.14 49.52 -18.19
N GLN A 5 39.31 50.47 -18.65
CA GLN A 5 37.87 50.50 -18.34
C GLN A 5 37.13 49.37 -19.08
N PHE A 6 37.55 49.05 -20.30
CA PHE A 6 37.00 47.95 -21.08
C PHE A 6 37.30 46.59 -20.42
N TYR A 7 38.55 46.33 -20.03
CA TYR A 7 38.90 45.08 -19.33
C TYR A 7 38.22 44.94 -17.97
N THR A 8 38.04 46.03 -17.23
CA THR A 8 37.32 46.00 -15.93
C THR A 8 35.83 45.70 -16.13
N PHE A 9 35.21 46.26 -17.16
CA PHE A 9 33.82 45.96 -17.51
C PHE A 9 33.64 44.49 -17.93
N ILE A 10 34.54 43.97 -18.77
CA ILE A 10 34.48 42.57 -19.21
C ILE A 10 34.76 41.61 -18.05
N THR A 11 35.83 41.83 -17.28
CA THR A 11 36.17 40.94 -16.15
C THR A 11 35.12 41.00 -15.06
N GLY A 12 34.63 42.18 -14.68
CA GLY A 12 33.55 42.35 -13.72
C GLY A 12 32.21 41.77 -14.20
N GLY A 13 31.84 42.00 -15.47
CA GLY A 13 30.62 41.46 -16.06
C GLY A 13 30.65 39.92 -16.16
N VAL A 14 31.76 39.35 -16.63
CA VAL A 14 31.94 37.90 -16.74
C VAL A 14 31.97 37.25 -15.36
N SER A 15 32.68 37.82 -14.39
CA SER A 15 32.70 37.27 -13.02
C SER A 15 31.33 37.35 -12.34
N LEU A 16 30.54 38.40 -12.61
CA LEU A 16 29.16 38.48 -12.13
C LEU A 16 28.26 37.43 -12.79
N MET A 17 28.41 37.18 -14.10
CA MET A 17 27.68 36.11 -14.80
C MET A 17 28.05 34.72 -14.26
N ILE A 18 29.33 34.47 -13.98
CA ILE A 18 29.78 33.22 -13.36
C ILE A 18 29.18 33.07 -11.96
N ALA A 19 29.25 34.11 -11.13
CA ALA A 19 28.68 34.08 -9.78
C ALA A 19 27.16 33.85 -9.80
N ALA A 20 26.44 34.52 -10.70
CA ALA A 20 25.01 34.30 -10.90
C ALA A 20 24.70 32.87 -11.35
N GLY A 21 25.49 32.32 -12.30
CA GLY A 21 25.36 30.94 -12.75
C GLY A 21 25.58 29.93 -11.63
N LEU A 22 26.59 30.14 -10.79
CA LEU A 22 26.87 29.30 -9.63
C LEU A 22 25.75 29.38 -8.58
N LEU A 23 25.21 30.56 -8.31
CA LEU A 23 24.08 30.73 -7.40
C LEU A 23 22.82 30.01 -7.89
N VAL A 24 22.52 30.11 -9.18
CA VAL A 24 21.39 29.38 -9.79
C VAL A 24 21.62 27.87 -9.70
N ALA A 25 22.81 27.38 -10.06
CA ALA A 25 23.15 25.97 -9.96
C ALA A 25 23.03 25.45 -8.52
N TRP A 26 23.51 26.22 -7.54
CA TRP A 26 23.37 25.92 -6.11
C TRP A 26 21.90 25.84 -5.69
N HIS A 27 21.07 26.79 -6.09
CA HIS A 27 19.64 26.78 -5.76
C HIS A 27 18.90 25.59 -6.37
N LEU A 28 19.19 25.25 -7.63
CA LEU A 28 18.61 24.08 -8.29
C LEU A 28 19.03 22.77 -7.60
N TRP A 29 20.30 22.68 -7.20
CA TRP A 29 20.80 21.54 -6.44
C TRP A 29 20.09 21.43 -5.08
N ARG A 30 19.99 22.54 -4.35
CA ARG A 30 19.35 22.57 -3.03
C ARG A 30 17.86 22.22 -3.09
N MET A 31 17.11 22.79 -4.04
CA MET A 31 15.71 22.44 -4.25
C MET A 31 15.53 20.96 -4.58
N ARG A 32 16.43 20.38 -5.39
CA ARG A 32 16.40 18.95 -5.70
C ARG A 32 16.62 18.11 -4.45
N GLU A 33 17.57 18.48 -3.60
CA GLU A 33 17.86 17.76 -2.35
C GLU A 33 16.67 17.81 -1.38
N GLU A 34 16.07 18.97 -1.18
CA GLU A 34 14.88 19.15 -0.34
C GLU A 34 13.69 18.34 -0.86
N HIS A 35 13.48 18.32 -2.18
CA HIS A 35 12.44 17.52 -2.79
C HIS A 35 12.66 16.01 -2.59
N GLN A 36 13.91 15.53 -2.70
CA GLN A 36 14.23 14.12 -2.43
C GLN A 36 14.02 13.77 -0.95
N ALA A 37 14.45 14.63 -0.03
CA ALA A 37 14.22 14.43 1.40
C ALA A 37 12.73 14.41 1.74
N GLY A 38 11.93 15.28 1.11
CA GLY A 38 10.47 15.27 1.24
C GLY A 38 9.82 13.97 0.77
N ILE A 39 10.29 13.41 -0.35
CA ILE A 39 9.82 12.11 -0.85
C ILE A 39 10.13 10.99 0.14
N VAL A 40 11.37 10.90 0.62
CA VAL A 40 11.78 9.85 1.57
C VAL A 40 10.93 9.93 2.84
N SER A 41 10.76 11.14 3.39
CA SER A 41 9.92 11.37 4.57
C SER A 41 8.45 10.95 4.36
N ALA A 42 7.87 11.25 3.19
CA ALA A 42 6.50 10.83 2.87
C ALA A 42 6.37 9.30 2.76
N LEU A 43 7.36 8.62 2.16
CA LEU A 43 7.37 7.16 2.03
C LEU A 43 7.60 6.46 3.38
N ASP A 44 8.44 7.03 4.24
CA ASP A 44 8.58 6.59 5.64
C ASP A 44 7.28 6.76 6.42
N GLY A 45 6.54 7.83 6.15
CA GLY A 45 5.20 8.08 6.69
C GLY A 45 4.20 6.97 6.34
N VAL A 46 4.19 6.48 5.09
CA VAL A 46 3.36 5.33 4.66
C VAL A 46 3.75 4.06 5.43
N SER A 47 5.05 3.83 5.60
CA SER A 47 5.54 2.67 6.35
C SER A 47 5.11 2.70 7.82
N HIS A 48 5.27 3.86 8.45
CA HIS A 48 4.91 4.08 9.84
C HIS A 48 3.41 3.92 10.06
N GLU A 49 2.59 4.45 9.15
CA GLU A 49 1.14 4.28 9.16
C GLU A 49 0.73 2.81 9.07
N LEU A 50 1.26 2.08 8.09
CA LEU A 50 0.95 0.66 7.90
C LEU A 50 1.33 -0.15 9.14
N ARG A 51 2.49 0.15 9.75
CA ARG A 51 2.94 -0.47 10.99
C ARG A 51 1.95 -0.27 12.13
N ILE A 52 1.50 0.96 12.37
CA ILE A 52 0.53 1.27 13.44
C ILE A 52 -0.80 0.55 13.19
N ASN A 53 -1.28 0.57 11.94
CA ASN A 53 -2.52 -0.11 11.57
C ASN A 53 -2.43 -1.63 11.81
N LEU A 54 -1.30 -2.24 11.43
CA LEU A 54 -1.05 -3.67 11.69
C LEU A 54 -0.95 -3.98 13.18
N GLN A 55 -0.22 -3.18 13.96
CA GLN A 55 -0.12 -3.35 15.42
C GLN A 55 -1.49 -3.27 16.08
N ARG A 56 -2.31 -2.30 15.67
CA ARG A 56 -3.69 -2.18 16.14
C ARG A 56 -4.50 -3.42 15.78
N PHE A 57 -4.46 -3.86 14.52
CA PHE A 57 -5.26 -4.99 14.09
C PHE A 57 -4.83 -6.28 14.79
N VAL A 58 -3.54 -6.48 15.00
CA VAL A 58 -3.00 -7.57 15.82
C VAL A 58 -3.59 -7.54 17.24
N SER A 59 -3.64 -6.37 17.88
CA SER A 59 -4.24 -6.23 19.21
C SER A 59 -5.74 -6.53 19.21
N GLU A 60 -6.48 -6.08 18.19
CA GLU A 60 -7.92 -6.32 18.08
C GLU A 60 -8.22 -7.82 17.88
N LEU A 61 -7.48 -8.49 16.99
CA LEU A 61 -7.62 -9.94 16.76
C LEU A 61 -7.28 -10.75 18.01
N GLY A 62 -6.25 -10.35 18.77
CA GLY A 62 -5.93 -10.95 20.06
C GLY A 62 -7.07 -10.85 21.07
N GLN A 63 -7.77 -9.72 21.08
CA GLN A 63 -8.94 -9.51 21.95
C GLN A 63 -10.16 -10.32 21.49
N VAL A 64 -10.41 -10.42 20.18
CA VAL A 64 -11.46 -11.29 19.62
C VAL A 64 -11.20 -12.75 19.99
N HIS A 65 -9.94 -13.19 19.91
CA HIS A 65 -9.56 -14.55 20.28
C HIS A 65 -9.69 -14.83 21.78
N ALA A 66 -9.38 -13.84 22.63
CA ALA A 66 -9.40 -14.01 24.09
C ALA A 66 -10.79 -13.87 24.72
N ILE A 67 -11.72 -13.18 24.07
CA ILE A 67 -13.05 -12.86 24.62
C ILE A 67 -14.12 -13.60 23.82
N GLU A 68 -14.77 -14.57 24.47
CA GLU A 68 -15.81 -15.43 23.88
C GLU A 68 -17.06 -14.65 23.40
N GLN A 69 -17.24 -13.39 23.85
CA GLN A 69 -18.32 -12.48 23.44
C GLN A 69 -17.78 -11.14 22.91
N ALA A 70 -16.71 -11.16 22.13
CA ALA A 70 -16.19 -9.94 21.51
C ALA A 70 -17.25 -9.29 20.59
N GLY A 71 -17.63 -8.04 20.90
CA GLY A 71 -18.59 -7.29 20.10
C GLY A 71 -17.99 -6.78 18.77
N PRO A 72 -18.84 -6.52 17.75
CA PRO A 72 -18.37 -6.03 16.43
C PRO A 72 -17.71 -4.65 16.50
N ASP A 73 -18.01 -3.85 17.52
CA ASP A 73 -17.46 -2.50 17.71
C ASP A 73 -16.00 -2.47 18.12
N LEU A 74 -15.45 -3.62 18.52
CA LEU A 74 -14.02 -3.78 18.79
C LEU A 74 -13.17 -3.57 17.52
N LEU A 75 -13.72 -3.87 16.35
CA LEU A 75 -13.01 -3.79 15.07
C LEU A 75 -13.18 -2.40 14.45
N LEU A 76 -12.13 -1.58 14.57
CA LEU A 76 -12.13 -0.20 14.07
C LEU A 76 -11.86 -0.14 12.55
N PRO A 77 -12.44 0.81 11.79
CA PRO A 77 -12.12 0.97 10.38
C PRO A 77 -10.62 1.21 10.14
N VAL A 78 -10.09 0.64 9.08
CA VAL A 78 -8.71 0.89 8.63
C VAL A 78 -8.70 2.21 7.87
N ARG A 79 -7.74 3.09 8.17
CA ARG A 79 -7.57 4.39 7.49
C ARG A 79 -6.13 4.51 7.03
N HIS A 80 -5.92 5.07 5.84
CA HIS A 80 -4.59 5.19 5.23
C HIS A 80 -4.32 6.58 4.61
N PRO A 81 -4.47 7.69 5.38
CA PRO A 81 -4.32 9.05 4.87
C PRO A 81 -2.93 9.37 4.27
N GLN A 82 -1.85 8.76 4.76
CA GLN A 82 -0.51 8.94 4.23
C GLN A 82 -0.37 8.30 2.85
N LEU A 83 -0.88 7.07 2.70
CA LEU A 83 -0.90 6.41 1.40
C LEU A 83 -1.76 7.20 0.39
N ASP A 84 -2.90 7.73 0.83
CA ASP A 84 -3.77 8.56 -0.01
C ASP A 84 -3.05 9.84 -0.46
N GLY A 85 -2.33 10.49 0.46
CA GLY A 85 -1.51 11.66 0.13
C GLY A 85 -0.38 11.36 -0.86
N VAL A 86 0.30 10.21 -0.71
CA VAL A 86 1.35 9.77 -1.64
C VAL A 86 0.76 9.39 -3.01
N ASN A 87 -0.41 8.77 -3.04
CA ASN A 87 -1.07 8.40 -4.30
C ASN A 87 -1.63 9.61 -5.05
N ALA A 88 -2.17 10.60 -4.33
CA ALA A 88 -2.66 11.85 -4.89
C ALA A 88 -1.54 12.77 -5.38
N SER A 89 -0.32 12.58 -4.90
CA SER A 89 0.85 13.38 -5.30
C SER A 89 1.62 12.75 -6.47
N MET A 90 2.25 13.60 -7.29
CA MET A 90 3.12 13.19 -8.39
C MET A 90 4.52 12.76 -7.89
N ILE A 91 4.60 12.06 -6.77
CA ILE A 91 5.85 11.52 -6.24
C ILE A 91 6.34 10.39 -7.17
N ARG A 92 7.60 10.48 -7.60
CA ARG A 92 8.29 9.40 -8.32
C ARG A 92 8.78 8.36 -7.31
N ALA A 93 7.88 7.48 -6.89
CA ALA A 93 8.18 6.33 -6.04
C ALA A 93 7.98 5.00 -6.81
N ASN A 94 8.38 3.88 -6.21
CA ASN A 94 8.09 2.54 -6.73
C ASN A 94 6.57 2.29 -6.71
N ARG A 95 5.90 2.60 -7.81
CA ARG A 95 4.43 2.48 -7.97
C ARG A 95 3.94 1.05 -7.79
N ASN A 96 4.76 0.05 -8.14
CA ASN A 96 4.42 -1.35 -7.92
C ASN A 96 4.33 -1.66 -6.43
N ALA A 97 5.32 -1.23 -5.66
CA ALA A 97 5.35 -1.47 -4.22
C ALA A 97 4.23 -0.71 -3.50
N LEU A 98 3.94 0.53 -3.91
CA LEU A 98 2.78 1.28 -3.39
C LEU A 98 1.44 0.60 -3.74
N ALA A 99 1.31 0.00 -4.92
CA ALA A 99 0.12 -0.77 -5.28
C ALA A 99 -0.02 -2.04 -4.41
N VAL A 100 1.08 -2.72 -4.08
CA VAL A 100 1.06 -3.87 -3.16
C VAL A 100 0.61 -3.44 -1.76
N ILE A 101 1.05 -2.28 -1.27
CA ILE A 101 0.58 -1.71 -0.01
C ILE A 101 -0.92 -1.37 -0.09
N GLY A 102 -1.37 -0.74 -1.18
CA GLY A 102 -2.79 -0.44 -1.39
C GLY A 102 -3.67 -1.70 -1.38
N ASN A 103 -3.26 -2.75 -2.08
CA ASN A 103 -3.95 -4.03 -2.08
C ASN A 103 -3.95 -4.69 -0.69
N THR A 104 -2.84 -4.54 0.05
CA THR A 104 -2.76 -5.03 1.44
C THR A 104 -3.81 -4.35 2.31
N TYR A 105 -3.97 -3.02 2.20
CA TYR A 105 -5.01 -2.31 2.93
C TYR A 105 -6.43 -2.77 2.58
N GLN A 106 -6.72 -2.96 1.30
CA GLN A 106 -8.02 -3.45 0.84
C GLN A 106 -8.32 -4.85 1.39
N GLU A 107 -7.33 -5.74 1.37
CA GLU A 107 -7.47 -7.09 1.90
C GLU A 107 -7.71 -7.07 3.42
N LEU A 108 -6.94 -6.28 4.17
CA LEU A 108 -7.13 -6.13 5.61
C LEU A 108 -8.52 -5.59 5.94
N GLU A 109 -8.98 -4.58 5.21
CA GLU A 109 -10.32 -4.00 5.40
C GLU A 109 -11.41 -5.03 5.08
N ALA A 110 -11.30 -5.77 3.97
CA ALA A 110 -12.26 -6.80 3.58
C ALA A 110 -12.37 -7.91 4.63
N ARG A 111 -11.24 -8.46 5.12
CA ARG A 111 -11.25 -9.49 6.16
C ARG A 111 -11.78 -8.98 7.49
N LYS A 112 -11.46 -7.73 7.83
CA LYS A 112 -11.99 -7.08 9.02
C LYS A 112 -13.51 -6.88 8.96
N MET A 113 -14.04 -6.47 7.81
CA MET A 113 -15.48 -6.37 7.59
C MET A 113 -16.17 -7.74 7.67
N ALA A 114 -15.56 -8.78 7.10
CA ALA A 114 -16.08 -10.15 7.18
C ALA A 114 -16.13 -10.66 8.63
N LEU A 115 -15.05 -10.48 9.40
CA LEU A 115 -15.01 -10.83 10.82
C LEU A 115 -16.05 -10.03 11.62
N ARG A 116 -16.15 -8.71 11.37
CA ARG A 116 -17.16 -7.87 12.02
C ARG A 116 -18.58 -8.34 11.74
N ALA A 117 -18.85 -8.78 10.50
CA ALA A 117 -20.15 -9.32 10.12
C ALA A 117 -20.45 -10.65 10.82
N ALA A 118 -19.46 -11.54 10.94
CA ALA A 118 -19.60 -12.80 11.67
C ALA A 118 -19.94 -12.56 13.15
N LEU A 119 -19.21 -11.66 13.81
CA LEU A 119 -19.45 -11.25 15.20
C LEU A 119 -20.84 -10.61 15.37
N ALA A 120 -21.24 -9.72 14.47
CA ALA A 120 -22.56 -9.06 14.52
C ALA A 120 -23.72 -10.04 14.34
N GLN A 121 -23.52 -11.11 13.57
CA GLN A 121 -24.53 -12.16 13.34
C GLN A 121 -24.53 -13.24 14.43
N GLY A 122 -23.61 -13.18 15.41
CA GLY A 122 -23.45 -14.22 16.43
C GLY A 122 -23.05 -15.58 15.86
N ARG A 123 -22.44 -15.61 14.66
CA ARG A 123 -21.89 -16.83 14.06
C ARG A 123 -20.55 -17.15 14.70
N ASP A 124 -20.14 -18.42 14.64
CA ASP A 124 -18.80 -18.83 15.03
C ASP A 124 -17.75 -18.04 14.21
N PRO A 125 -16.92 -17.19 14.85
CA PRO A 125 -15.99 -16.32 14.14
C PRO A 125 -14.70 -17.01 13.72
N VAL A 126 -14.46 -18.29 14.08
CA VAL A 126 -13.18 -18.99 13.90
C VAL A 126 -12.63 -18.87 12.47
N ASP A 127 -13.42 -19.22 11.44
CA ASP A 127 -12.95 -19.15 10.05
C ASP A 127 -12.60 -17.72 9.61
N SER A 128 -13.45 -16.76 9.98
CA SER A 128 -13.23 -15.34 9.67
C SER A 128 -12.06 -14.73 10.45
N LEU A 129 -11.78 -15.26 11.64
CA LEU A 129 -10.66 -14.86 12.48
C LEU A 129 -9.36 -15.38 11.86
N ASP A 130 -9.31 -16.65 11.45
CA ASP A 130 -8.15 -17.25 10.78
C ASP A 130 -7.82 -16.52 9.47
N ASP A 131 -8.84 -16.21 8.65
CA ASP A 131 -8.68 -15.39 7.45
C ASP A 131 -8.10 -13.99 7.75
N ALA A 132 -8.58 -13.34 8.82
CA ALA A 132 -8.09 -12.03 9.24
C ALA A 132 -6.66 -12.10 9.79
N MET A 133 -6.30 -13.20 10.46
CA MET A 133 -4.95 -13.49 10.91
C MET A 133 -3.99 -13.66 9.74
N ASP A 134 -4.38 -14.42 8.73
CA ASP A 134 -3.57 -14.63 7.52
C ASP A 134 -3.38 -13.33 6.73
N ALA A 135 -4.42 -12.52 6.59
CA ALA A 135 -4.28 -11.19 5.97
C ALA A 135 -3.34 -10.28 6.76
N THR A 136 -3.41 -10.32 8.10
CA THR A 136 -2.50 -9.56 8.97
C THR A 136 -1.05 -10.02 8.82
N ILE A 137 -0.82 -11.33 8.75
CA ILE A 137 0.50 -11.90 8.50
C ILE A 137 1.05 -11.45 7.14
N ASN A 138 0.22 -11.49 6.09
CA ASN A 138 0.60 -11.01 4.77
C ASN A 138 0.93 -9.51 4.79
N GLY A 139 0.16 -8.70 5.52
CA GLY A 139 0.44 -7.28 5.68
C GLY A 139 1.76 -6.99 6.40
N ILE A 140 2.09 -7.75 7.45
CA ILE A 140 3.40 -7.68 8.13
C ILE A 140 4.52 -8.03 7.16
N ALA A 141 4.33 -9.04 6.32
CA ALA A 141 5.33 -9.46 5.36
C ALA A 141 5.50 -8.42 4.21
N THR A 142 4.42 -7.78 3.76
CA THR A 142 4.48 -6.62 2.84
C THR A 142 5.27 -5.48 3.46
N LEU A 143 4.99 -5.14 4.73
CA LEU A 143 5.71 -4.09 5.46
C LEU A 143 7.20 -4.41 5.60
N TYR A 144 7.54 -5.66 5.90
CA TYR A 144 8.95 -6.10 5.93
C TYR A 144 9.65 -5.90 4.58
N MET A 145 9.01 -6.31 3.47
CA MET A 145 9.58 -6.10 2.13
C MET A 145 9.73 -4.62 1.78
N TRP A 146 8.79 -3.79 2.24
CA TRP A 146 8.88 -2.35 2.07
C TRP A 146 10.08 -1.76 2.83
N GLU A 147 10.20 -2.04 4.13
CA GLU A 147 11.21 -1.41 4.99
C GLU A 147 12.62 -1.96 4.80
N VAL A 148 12.75 -3.27 4.60
CA VAL A 148 14.07 -3.93 4.53
C VAL A 148 14.58 -4.01 3.09
N HIS A 149 13.67 -4.11 2.12
CA HIS A 149 14.00 -4.34 0.72
C HIS A 149 13.49 -3.24 -0.23
N ASN A 150 13.10 -2.07 0.28
CA ASN A 150 12.59 -0.93 -0.51
C ASN A 150 11.42 -1.28 -1.43
N GLY A 151 10.60 -2.26 -1.03
CA GLY A 151 9.46 -2.74 -1.82
C GLY A 151 9.87 -3.53 -3.06
N ALA A 152 11.08 -4.09 -3.09
CA ALA A 152 11.50 -5.02 -4.14
C ALA A 152 10.57 -6.25 -4.18
N ARG A 153 10.40 -6.82 -5.36
CA ARG A 153 9.56 -8.02 -5.51
C ARG A 153 10.24 -9.20 -4.82
N PRO A 154 9.48 -10.17 -4.28
CA PRO A 154 10.07 -11.37 -3.68
C PRO A 154 11.00 -12.13 -4.64
N SER A 155 10.72 -12.08 -5.96
CA SER A 155 11.56 -12.65 -7.00
C SER A 155 12.93 -11.97 -7.14
N GLU A 156 13.04 -10.69 -6.78
CA GLU A 156 14.24 -9.86 -6.90
C GLU A 156 15.14 -9.95 -5.65
N VAL A 157 14.54 -10.17 -4.48
CA VAL A 157 15.23 -10.27 -3.19
C VAL A 157 15.87 -11.65 -2.97
N GLY A 158 15.32 -12.69 -3.58
CA GLY A 158 15.79 -14.06 -3.41
C GLY A 158 15.28 -14.69 -2.12
N ARG A 159 16.15 -15.39 -1.37
CA ARG A 159 15.74 -16.08 -0.13
C ARG A 159 15.80 -15.15 1.08
N VAL A 160 14.63 -14.78 1.59
CA VAL A 160 14.49 -14.16 2.92
C VAL A 160 14.56 -15.24 4.00
N ARG A 161 15.37 -15.03 5.05
CA ARG A 161 15.47 -15.99 6.15
C ARG A 161 14.45 -15.67 7.23
N SER A 162 13.89 -16.72 7.81
CA SER A 162 12.83 -16.62 8.82
C SER A 162 13.23 -15.90 10.11
N TRP A 163 14.52 -15.89 10.45
CA TRP A 163 15.04 -15.22 11.65
C TRP A 163 15.21 -13.72 11.42
N ASP A 164 15.55 -13.28 10.20
CA ASP A 164 15.63 -11.86 9.84
C ASP A 164 14.27 -11.18 10.04
N VAL A 165 13.19 -11.81 9.55
CA VAL A 165 11.81 -11.33 9.72
C VAL A 165 11.43 -11.28 11.19
N ARG A 166 11.80 -12.31 11.96
CA ARG A 166 11.50 -12.38 13.40
C ARG A 166 12.21 -11.27 14.18
N ASP A 167 13.50 -11.06 13.92
CA ASP A 167 14.27 -10.05 14.64
C ASP A 167 13.84 -8.64 14.25
N TRP A 168 13.47 -8.43 12.97
CA TRP A 168 12.78 -7.21 12.54
C TRP A 168 11.46 -7.02 13.31
N MET A 169 10.60 -8.04 13.39
CA MET A 169 9.33 -7.97 14.12
C MET A 169 9.50 -7.62 15.60
N LYS A 170 10.51 -8.20 16.27
CA LYS A 170 10.84 -7.85 17.67
C LYS A 170 11.24 -6.39 17.79
N GLY A 171 12.07 -5.88 16.88
CA GLY A 171 12.44 -4.46 16.85
C GLY A 171 11.26 -3.52 16.59
N HIS A 172 10.16 -4.05 16.06
CA HIS A 172 8.97 -3.30 15.63
C HIS A 172 7.76 -3.54 16.56
N ASN A 173 7.98 -4.11 17.75
CA ASN A 173 6.97 -4.36 18.79
C ASN A 173 5.79 -5.26 18.35
N PHE A 174 5.99 -6.15 17.38
CA PHE A 174 5.03 -7.21 17.09
C PHE A 174 5.21 -8.36 18.10
N THR A 175 4.47 -8.32 19.21
CA THR A 175 4.61 -9.28 20.31
C THR A 175 3.90 -10.61 20.02
N GLN A 176 4.39 -11.69 20.64
CA GLN A 176 3.85 -13.05 20.45
C GLN A 176 2.58 -13.33 21.28
N GLN A 177 2.36 -12.52 22.32
CA GLN A 177 1.22 -12.64 23.24
C GLN A 177 -0.08 -12.11 22.63
N SER A 178 0.00 -11.22 21.65
CA SER A 178 -1.17 -10.59 21.04
C SER A 178 -1.81 -11.46 19.96
N LEU A 179 -1.12 -12.48 19.44
CA LEU A 179 -1.70 -13.37 18.44
C LEU A 179 -0.99 -14.75 18.40
N PRO A 180 -1.69 -15.83 18.77
CA PRO A 180 -1.16 -17.18 18.65
C PRO A 180 -0.79 -17.48 17.18
N GLY A 181 0.38 -18.06 16.93
CA GLY A 181 0.75 -18.54 15.60
C GLY A 181 1.46 -17.54 14.66
N ILE A 182 1.42 -16.23 14.91
CA ILE A 182 2.08 -15.21 14.06
C ILE A 182 3.55 -15.56 13.74
N HIS A 183 4.33 -15.93 14.76
CA HIS A 183 5.76 -16.22 14.61
C HIS A 183 6.05 -17.56 13.92
N LYS A 184 5.06 -18.47 13.84
CA LYS A 184 5.19 -19.77 13.17
C LYS A 184 4.80 -19.67 11.70
N SER A 185 3.75 -18.95 11.35
CA SER A 185 3.25 -18.80 9.97
C SER A 185 4.18 -17.96 9.08
N LEU A 186 4.93 -17.02 9.66
CA LEU A 186 5.96 -16.22 8.97
C LEU A 186 7.26 -17.00 8.67
N ARG A 187 7.40 -18.25 9.15
CA ARG A 187 8.69 -18.98 9.18
C ARG A 187 9.14 -19.56 7.83
N SER A 188 8.26 -19.83 6.87
CA SER A 188 8.69 -20.57 5.66
C SER A 188 7.80 -20.38 4.45
N ASP A 189 6.51 -20.20 4.67
CA ASP A 189 5.52 -20.37 3.61
C ASP A 189 4.92 -19.04 3.15
N GLN A 190 4.69 -18.07 4.04
CA GLN A 190 4.06 -16.79 3.66
C GLN A 190 5.02 -15.78 3.01
N VAL A 191 6.27 -15.69 3.47
CA VAL A 191 7.28 -14.85 2.76
C VAL A 191 7.61 -15.44 1.37
N ARG A 192 7.52 -16.77 1.25
CA ARG A 192 7.60 -17.49 -0.03
C ARG A 192 6.30 -17.37 -0.84
N SER A 193 5.14 -17.26 -0.18
CA SER A 193 3.83 -17.07 -0.80
C SER A 193 3.65 -15.65 -1.29
N LEU A 194 4.26 -14.62 -0.70
CA LEU A 194 4.32 -13.29 -1.29
C LEU A 194 4.90 -13.35 -2.72
N GLY A 195 5.85 -14.26 -2.97
CA GLY A 195 6.37 -14.54 -4.31
C GLY A 195 5.43 -15.39 -5.21
N ARG A 196 4.38 -16.01 -4.66
CA ARG A 196 3.34 -16.78 -5.37
C ARG A 196 1.96 -16.10 -5.42
N VAL A 197 1.68 -15.12 -4.56
CA VAL A 197 0.48 -14.26 -4.53
C VAL A 197 0.65 -13.07 -5.49
N LEU A 198 1.86 -12.87 -6.01
CA LEU A 198 2.12 -12.24 -7.29
C LEU A 198 2.24 -13.33 -8.37
N PRO A 199 1.11 -13.90 -8.83
CA PRO A 199 0.45 -13.28 -9.99
C PRO A 199 -1.09 -13.25 -9.88
N ALA A 200 -1.70 -12.35 -10.65
CA ALA A 200 -3.14 -12.31 -10.99
C ALA A 200 -4.11 -11.44 -10.15
N VAL A 201 -3.68 -10.27 -9.67
CA VAL A 201 -4.60 -9.11 -9.55
C VAL A 201 -4.04 -7.92 -10.33
N VAL A 202 -3.76 -8.18 -11.61
CA VAL A 202 -4.29 -7.30 -12.65
C VAL A 202 -5.52 -8.05 -13.14
N PRO A 203 -6.74 -7.76 -12.66
CA PRO A 203 -7.83 -7.78 -13.62
C PRO A 203 -7.43 -6.70 -14.60
N SER A 204 -6.93 -7.17 -15.72
CA SER A 204 -7.12 -6.54 -16.99
C SER A 204 -8.25 -5.51 -16.90
N LEU A 205 -7.92 -4.23 -17.02
CA LEU A 205 -8.87 -3.22 -17.50
C LEU A 205 -9.31 -3.52 -18.96
N ALA A 206 -9.09 -4.75 -19.44
CA ALA A 206 -9.65 -5.36 -20.63
C ALA A 206 -10.27 -6.74 -20.29
N SER A 207 -11.30 -6.80 -19.45
CA SER A 207 -12.37 -7.82 -19.57
C SER A 207 -13.67 -7.50 -18.82
N THR A 208 -13.99 -6.23 -18.57
CA THR A 208 -15.36 -5.82 -18.23
C THR A 208 -15.56 -4.39 -18.71
N GLY A 209 -16.18 -4.25 -19.89
CA GLY A 209 -16.49 -2.93 -20.45
C GLY A 209 -16.07 -2.70 -21.90
N ALA A 210 -15.66 -3.71 -22.66
CA ALA A 210 -15.93 -3.68 -24.10
C ALA A 210 -17.36 -4.17 -24.33
N CYS A 211 -18.34 -3.30 -24.05
CA CYS A 211 -19.47 -3.24 -24.98
C CYS A 211 -18.86 -2.75 -26.30
N SER A 212 -18.27 -3.69 -27.04
CA SER A 212 -18.08 -3.49 -28.46
C SER A 212 -19.47 -3.23 -29.00
N VAL A 213 -19.69 -2.01 -29.48
CA VAL A 213 -20.74 -1.74 -30.44
C VAL A 213 -20.37 -2.57 -31.67
N ALA A 214 -20.73 -3.85 -31.62
CA ALA A 214 -20.71 -4.70 -32.78
C ALA A 214 -21.66 -4.04 -33.77
N ARG A 215 -21.09 -3.53 -34.88
CA ARG A 215 -21.86 -3.21 -36.08
C ARG A 215 -22.69 -4.44 -36.41
N CYS A 216 -23.99 -4.40 -36.13
CA CYS A 216 -24.92 -5.28 -36.80
C CYS A 216 -24.96 -4.83 -38.27
N PRO A 217 -24.57 -5.68 -39.24
CA PRO A 217 -24.98 -5.45 -40.62
C PRO A 217 -26.51 -5.47 -40.69
N ALA A 218 -27.07 -4.58 -41.50
CA ALA A 218 -28.47 -4.16 -41.51
C ALA A 218 -29.51 -5.23 -41.97
N SER A 219 -29.35 -6.51 -41.66
CA SER A 219 -30.25 -7.54 -42.20
C SER A 219 -30.55 -8.76 -41.33
N VAL A 220 -30.18 -8.81 -40.04
CA VAL A 220 -30.58 -9.96 -39.19
C VAL A 220 -30.95 -9.49 -37.78
N ALA A 221 -32.15 -9.86 -37.34
CA ALA A 221 -32.68 -9.54 -36.01
C ALA A 221 -31.85 -10.21 -34.89
N CYS A 222 -31.40 -9.43 -33.91
CA CYS A 222 -30.79 -9.96 -32.68
C CYS A 222 -31.88 -10.35 -31.67
N PRO A 223 -31.79 -11.54 -31.04
CA PRO A 223 -32.67 -11.90 -29.92
C PRO A 223 -32.29 -11.12 -28.66
N GLN A 224 -33.29 -10.52 -27.98
CA GLN A 224 -33.14 -9.92 -26.67
C GLN A 224 -32.73 -10.99 -25.64
N GLN A 225 -31.48 -10.97 -25.19
CA GLN A 225 -31.11 -11.61 -23.93
C GLN A 225 -31.07 -10.55 -22.83
N SER A 226 -31.91 -10.77 -21.82
CA SER A 226 -32.18 -9.96 -20.65
C SER A 226 -30.97 -9.78 -19.73
N CYS A 227 -30.56 -8.54 -19.50
CA CYS A 227 -29.77 -8.16 -18.33
C CYS A 227 -30.69 -8.09 -17.09
N PRO A 228 -30.30 -8.64 -15.92
CA PRO A 228 -31.10 -8.46 -14.71
C PRO A 228 -31.08 -6.99 -14.26
N ALA A 229 -32.26 -6.37 -14.25
CA ALA A 229 -32.47 -5.03 -13.76
C ALA A 229 -32.40 -5.01 -12.22
N TRP A 230 -31.51 -4.17 -11.69
CA TRP A 230 -31.51 -3.77 -10.29
C TRP A 230 -32.80 -2.99 -9.98
N HIS A 231 -33.67 -3.55 -9.13
CA HIS A 231 -34.81 -2.83 -8.54
C HIS A 231 -34.46 -2.44 -7.09
N PRO A 232 -34.52 -1.15 -6.71
CA PRO A 232 -34.44 -0.70 -5.33
C PRO A 232 -35.85 -0.41 -4.78
N GLN A 233 -36.30 -1.15 -3.76
CA GLN A 233 -37.40 -0.89 -2.80
C GLN A 233 -37.65 -2.20 -2.03
N SER A 234 -37.92 -2.30 -0.74
CA SER A 234 -38.29 -1.34 0.30
C SER A 234 -38.21 -2.04 1.67
N LEU A 235 -37.63 -1.34 2.65
CA LEU A 235 -37.86 -1.56 4.08
C LEU A 235 -39.33 -1.27 4.41
N LEU A 236 -39.95 -2.12 5.25
CA LEU A 236 -41.07 -1.90 6.19
C LEU A 236 -42.05 -3.09 6.20
N SER A 237 -41.83 -4.05 7.10
CA SER A 237 -42.73 -4.46 8.19
C SER A 237 -42.09 -5.59 8.99
#